data_AF-A0A7Z9KK10-F1
#
_entry.id   AF-A0A7Z9KK10-F1
#
_cell.length_a   1.000
_cell.length_b   1.000
_cell.length_c   1.000
_cell.angle_alpha   90.00
_cell.angle_beta   90.00
_cell.angle_gamma   90.00
#
_symmetry.space_group_name_H-M   'P 1'
#
loop_
_entity.id
_entity.type
_entity.pdbx_description
1 polymer ?
#
loop_
_entity_poly.entity_id
_entity_poly.type
_entity_poly.pdbx_seq_one_letter_code
_entity_poly.pdbx_strand_id
1 'polypeptide(L)' 'MPATDDLTYPVSLTPPDISAYRKGNSGVEYIHQFDSGKPGPHVMISAVVHGNELCGAIALDHLLQNEVRPIRGKLTLA' A
#
# COMPACT_ATOMS: atom_id res chain seq x y z
N MET A 1 22.04 -20.86 -24.59
CA MET A 1 20.88 -19.94 -24.58
C MET A 1 19.76 -20.70 -23.90
N PRO A 2 19.24 -20.27 -22.74
CA PRO A 2 18.06 -20.93 -22.20
C PRO A 2 16.92 -20.74 -23.23
N ALA A 3 16.19 -21.82 -23.49
CA ALA A 3 15.05 -21.82 -24.38
C ALA A 3 13.93 -20.95 -23.78
N THR A 4 13.09 -20.43 -24.65
CA THR A 4 12.09 -19.36 -24.46
C THR A 4 10.94 -19.64 -23.47
N ASP A 5 11.09 -20.58 -22.51
CA ASP A 5 9.98 -21.00 -21.63
C ASP A 5 10.37 -21.18 -20.14
N ASP A 6 11.59 -20.81 -19.75
CA ASP A 6 12.14 -21.11 -18.40
C ASP A 6 11.96 -19.99 -17.36
N LEU A 7 11.06 -19.02 -17.59
CA LEU A 7 10.77 -17.93 -16.64
C LEU A 7 9.30 -17.90 -16.20
N THR A 8 8.66 -19.06 -16.09
CA THR A 8 7.36 -19.16 -15.40
C THR A 8 7.60 -19.05 -13.89
N TYR A 9 7.58 -17.82 -13.38
CA TYR A 9 7.51 -17.55 -11.94
C TYR A 9 6.06 -17.29 -11.56
N PRO A 10 5.28 -18.34 -11.22
CA PRO A 10 3.87 -18.16 -10.87
C PRO A 10 3.74 -17.30 -9.61
N VAL A 11 2.96 -16.23 -9.69
CA VAL A 11 2.61 -15.40 -8.53
C VAL A 11 1.66 -16.21 -7.65
N SER A 12 2.15 -16.65 -6.50
CA SER A 12 1.38 -17.44 -5.52
C SER A 12 0.69 -16.57 -4.46
N LEU A 13 0.42 -15.30 -4.80
CA LEU A 13 -0.24 -14.32 -3.94
C LEU A 13 -1.60 -13.96 -4.50
N THR A 14 -2.59 -13.83 -3.61
CA THR A 14 -3.93 -13.34 -3.95
C THR A 14 -3.93 -11.80 -3.86
N PRO A 15 -4.38 -11.08 -4.91
CA PRO A 15 -4.55 -9.63 -4.83
C PRO A 15 -5.60 -9.26 -3.77
N PRO A 16 -5.35 -8.26 -2.90
CA PRO A 16 -6.37 -7.73 -2.01
C PRO A 16 -7.39 -6.90 -2.80
N ASP A 17 -8.65 -6.86 -2.33
CA ASP A 17 -9.63 -5.92 -2.86
C ASP A 17 -9.39 -4.52 -2.28
N ILE A 18 -8.72 -3.68 -3.07
CA ILE A 18 -8.44 -2.30 -2.67
C ILE A 18 -9.62 -1.34 -2.91
N SER A 19 -10.72 -1.79 -3.52
CA SER A 19 -11.85 -0.90 -3.87
C SER A 19 -12.49 -0.27 -2.63
N ALA A 20 -12.43 -0.95 -1.48
CA ALA A 20 -12.82 -0.44 -0.17
C ALA A 20 -12.07 0.84 0.24
N TYR A 21 -10.85 1.04 -0.27
CA TYR A 21 -9.97 2.17 0.07
C TYR A 21 -10.05 3.33 -0.92
N ARG A 22 -10.87 3.24 -1.97
CA ARG A 22 -11.02 4.30 -2.97
C ARG A 22 -11.33 5.65 -2.32
N LYS A 23 -12.22 5.67 -1.33
CA LYS A 23 -12.58 6.88 -0.60
C LYS A 23 -11.55 7.17 0.50
N GLY A 24 -10.49 7.88 0.13
CA GLY A 24 -9.50 8.43 1.05
C GLY A 24 -10.04 9.57 1.93
N ASN A 25 -9.20 10.06 2.84
CA ASN A 25 -9.51 11.19 3.73
C ASN A 25 -8.74 12.48 3.36
N SER A 26 -7.95 12.44 2.28
CA SER A 26 -7.08 13.53 1.83
C SER A 26 -7.69 14.40 0.71
N GLY A 27 -8.85 13.99 0.18
CA GLY A 27 -9.44 14.59 -1.03
C GLY A 27 -8.93 13.98 -2.34
N VAL A 28 -7.99 13.04 -2.28
CA VAL A 28 -7.51 12.25 -3.44
C VAL A 28 -7.90 10.79 -3.23
N GLU A 29 -8.43 10.14 -4.27
CA GLU A 29 -8.80 8.72 -4.20
C GLU A 29 -7.58 7.86 -3.81
N TYR A 30 -7.81 6.82 -3.01
CA TYR A 30 -6.80 5.89 -2.49
C TYR A 30 -5.71 6.46 -1.58
N ILE A 31 -5.67 7.78 -1.38
CA ILE A 31 -4.69 8.40 -0.47
C ILE A 31 -5.30 8.61 0.92
N HIS A 32 -4.72 7.92 1.90
CA HIS A 32 -5.11 8.00 3.32
C HIS A 32 -3.99 8.63 4.12
N GLN A 33 -4.27 9.74 4.80
CA GLN A 33 -3.30 10.46 5.64
C GLN A 33 -3.76 10.50 7.10
N PHE A 34 -2.85 10.19 8.01
CA PHE A 34 -3.09 10.21 9.45
C PHE A 34 -2.06 11.12 10.13
N ASP A 35 -2.53 12.04 10.97
CA ASP A 35 -1.69 12.96 11.74
C ASP A 35 -1.76 12.61 13.23
N SER A 36 -0.60 12.49 13.88
CA SER A 36 -0.50 12.24 15.32
C SER A 36 -0.74 13.49 16.18
N GLY A 37 -0.71 14.68 15.57
CA GLY A 37 -0.74 15.98 16.26
C GLY A 37 0.56 16.32 17.01
N LYS A 38 1.57 15.44 16.99
CA LYS A 38 2.87 15.64 17.66
C LYS A 38 3.96 15.94 16.62
N PRO A 39 4.90 16.88 16.90
CA PRO A 39 6.03 17.14 16.01
C PRO A 39 6.83 15.87 15.70
N GLY A 40 7.05 15.61 14.42
CA GLY A 40 7.76 14.44 13.92
C GLY A 40 7.79 14.38 12.39
N PRO A 41 8.43 13.35 11.83
CA PRO A 41 8.57 13.20 10.38
C PRO A 41 7.23 12.89 9.69
N HIS A 42 7.13 13.22 8.41
CA HIS A 42 6.05 12.74 7.55
C HIS A 42 6.58 11.59 6.70
N VAL A 43 6.02 10.40 6.88
CA VAL A 43 6.37 9.19 6.11
C VAL A 43 5.24 8.86 5.15
N MET A 44 5.59 8.51 3.92
CA MET A 44 4.66 7.94 2.93
C MET A 44 5.08 6.50 2.61
N ILE A 45 4.11 5.59 2.60
CA ILE A 45 4.27 4.23 2.06
C ILE A 45 3.39 4.16 0.82
N SER A 46 4.01 3.86 -0.32
CA SER A 46 3.31 3.74 -1.61
C SER A 46 3.41 2.33 -2.16
N ALA A 47 2.32 1.82 -2.72
CA ALA A 47 2.25 0.53 -3.38
C ALA A 47 1.54 0.61 -4.74
N VAL A 48 1.53 -0.52 -5.47
CA VAL A 48 0.84 -0.65 -6.77
C VAL A 48 1.39 0.31 -7.84
N VAL A 49 2.69 0.63 -7.78
CA VAL A 49 3.37 1.36 -8.86
C VAL A 49 3.28 0.55 -10.17
N HIS A 50 3.44 -0.78 -10.06
CA HIS A 50 3.05 -1.74 -11.07
C HIS A 50 1.90 -2.62 -10.55
N GLY A 51 0.87 -2.84 -11.38
CA GLY A 51 -0.34 -3.57 -10.98
C GLY A 51 -0.14 -5.06 -10.66
N ASN A 52 1.00 -5.64 -11.03
CA ASN A 52 1.36 -7.03 -10.77
C ASN A 52 2.30 -7.22 -9.56
N GLU A 53 2.69 -6.15 -8.85
CA GLU A 53 3.56 -6.19 -7.66
C GLU A 53 2.73 -6.21 -6.36
N LEU A 54 2.18 -7.37 -6.03
CA LEU A 54 1.10 -7.50 -5.03
C LEU A 54 1.53 -7.30 -3.57
N CYS A 55 2.81 -7.53 -3.22
CA CYS A 55 3.27 -7.48 -1.84
C CYS A 55 2.99 -6.13 -1.16
N GLY A 56 3.19 -5.02 -1.88
CA GLY A 56 2.91 -3.68 -1.37
C GLY A 56 1.41 -3.46 -1.12
N ALA A 57 0.56 -3.93 -2.04
CA ALA A 57 -0.89 -3.83 -1.90
C ALA A 57 -1.38 -4.60 -0.65
N ILE A 58 -0.87 -5.81 -0.46
CA ILE A 58 -1.18 -6.66 0.71
C ILE A 58 -0.73 -5.99 2.00
N ALA A 59 0.46 -5.39 2.01
CA ALA A 59 0.96 -4.68 3.18
C ALA A 59 0.09 -3.47 3.53
N LEU A 60 -0.28 -2.63 2.55
CA LEU A 60 -1.16 -1.48 2.78
C LEU A 60 -2.56 -1.89 3.24
N ASP A 61 -3.14 -2.92 2.61
CA ASP A 61 -4.41 -3.52 3.03
C ASP A 61 -4.36 -3.91 4.51
N HIS A 62 -3.32 -4.63 4.93
CA HIS A 62 -3.12 -5.00 6.33
C HIS A 62 -3.02 -3.79 7.27
N LEU A 63 -2.26 -2.75 6.89
CA LEU A 63 -2.11 -1.54 7.72
C LEU A 63 -3.43 -0.77 7.86
N LEU A 64 -4.23 -0.71 6.79
CA LEU A 64 -5.53 -0.04 6.77
C LEU A 64 -6.57 -0.80 7.60
N GLN A 65 -6.66 -2.13 7.43
CA GLN A 65 -7.55 -3.00 8.22
C GLN A 65 -7.26 -2.92 9.73
N ASN A 66 -5.99 -2.77 10.11
CA ASN A 66 -5.56 -2.67 11.50
C ASN A 66 -5.51 -1.22 12.02
N GLU A 67 -6.04 -0.27 11.25
CA GLU A 67 -6.12 1.15 11.61
C GLU A 67 -4.80 1.74 12.12
N VAL A 68 -3.67 1.38 11.49
CA VAL A 68 -2.35 1.85 11.94
C VAL A 68 -2.27 3.38 11.93
N ARG A 69 -1.68 3.95 13.00
CA ARG A 69 -1.50 5.40 13.18
C ARG A 69 -0.06 5.74 13.58
N PRO A 70 0.48 6.88 13.15
CA PRO A 70 1.80 7.32 13.58
C PRO A 70 1.80 7.73 15.06
N ILE A 71 2.87 7.40 15.80
CA ILE A 71 3.06 7.85 17.18
C ILE A 71 3.50 9.33 17.23
N ARG A 72 4.25 9.78 16.21
CA ARG A 72 4.71 11.17 16.02
C ARG A 72 4.74 11.50 14.53
N GLY A 73 4.48 12.76 14.18
CA GLY A 73 4.42 13.21 12.80
C GLY A 73 3.19 12.69 12.06
N LYS A 74 3.35 12.38 10.76
CA LYS A 74 2.27 12.01 9.83
C LYS A 74 2.61 10.73 9.08
N LEU A 75 1.58 9.97 8.74
CA LEU A 75 1.66 8.78 7.90
C LEU A 75 0.70 8.94 6.72
N THR A 76 1.21 8.80 5.50
CA THR A 76 0.40 8.67 4.29
C THR A 76 0.53 7.25 3.75
N LEU A 77 -0.60 6.61 3.46
CA LEU A 77 -0.69 5.34 2.74
C LEU A 77 -1.28 5.62 1.36
N ALA A 78 -0.60 5.18 0.30
CA ALA A 78 -0.84 5.55 -1.09
C ALA A 78 -0.80 4.37 -2.07
#